data_AF-V4U2S8-F1
#
_entry.id   AF-V4U2S8-F1
#
_cell.length_a   1.000
_cell.length_b   1.000
_cell.length_c   1.000
_cell.angle_alpha   90.00
_cell.angle_beta   90.00
_cell.angle_gamma   90.00
#
_symmetry.space_group_name_H-M   'P 1'
#
loop_
_entity.id
_entity.type
_entity.pdbx_description
1 polymer ?
#
loop_
_entity_poly.entity_id
_entity_poly.type
_entity_poly.pdbx_seq_one_letter_code
_entity_poly.pdbx_strand_id
1 'polypeptide(L)'
;AGMITAHGVLGKNCAVLSNPKHMVPSLLEKGARLFVARFFRRYISTGCLILLEEGGTIFTFEGTLRNSPLKTVLRIHNPQFYWKVMTEADLGLADSYINGDFSFVDKDEGLLNLFLIVIANKDLNSSTSKLKQK
;
A
#
# COMPACT_ATOMS: atom_id res chain seq x y z
N ALA A 1 -8.71 1.52 45.02
CA ALA A 1 -10.16 1.38 44.77
C ALA A 1 -10.51 2.20 43.54
N GLY A 2 -10.93 1.56 42.43
CA GLY A 2 -11.22 2.28 41.19
C GLY A 2 -11.53 1.37 40.00
N MET A 3 -12.20 0.24 40.22
CA MET A 3 -12.47 -0.75 39.17
C MET A 3 -13.91 -1.29 39.22
N ILE A 4 -14.87 -0.51 39.71
CA ILE A 4 -16.26 -0.98 39.74
C ILE A 4 -17.16 0.09 39.14
N THR A 5 -17.94 -0.36 38.16
CA THR A 5 -19.21 0.18 37.66
C THR A 5 -19.17 0.92 36.32
N ALA A 6 -19.18 0.15 35.23
CA ALA A 6 -19.77 0.59 33.95
C ALA A 6 -20.25 -0.63 33.11
N HIS A 7 -21.00 -1.55 33.72
CA HIS A 7 -21.60 -2.70 33.00
C HIS A 7 -23.11 -2.51 32.70
N GLY A 8 -23.61 -1.27 32.65
CA GLY A 8 -25.07 -1.02 32.63
C GLY A 8 -25.69 -0.29 31.44
N VAL A 9 -24.93 0.32 30.51
CA VAL A 9 -25.54 1.35 29.61
C VAL A 9 -25.35 1.11 28.10
N LEU A 10 -24.42 0.28 27.63
CA LEU A 10 -24.28 0.05 26.18
C LEU A 10 -24.26 -1.44 25.85
N GLY A 11 -25.42 -1.97 25.44
CA GLY A 11 -25.61 -3.33 24.92
C GLY A 11 -24.96 -3.58 23.55
N LYS A 12 -23.75 -3.06 23.33
CA LYS A 12 -22.89 -3.42 22.21
C LYS A 12 -21.54 -3.77 22.78
N ASN A 13 -21.09 -4.99 22.51
CA ASN A 13 -19.73 -5.44 22.76
C ASN A 13 -18.78 -4.44 22.10
N CYS A 14 -18.25 -3.48 22.88
CA CYS A 14 -17.06 -2.75 22.49
C CYS A 14 -15.95 -3.78 22.47
N ALA A 15 -15.73 -4.41 21.32
CA ALA A 15 -14.51 -5.14 21.07
C ALA A 15 -13.39 -4.18 21.48
N VAL A 16 -12.62 -4.58 22.49
CA VAL A 16 -11.42 -3.86 22.91
C VAL A 16 -10.67 -3.57 21.61
N LEU A 17 -10.58 -2.28 21.25
CA LEU A 17 -9.79 -1.86 20.11
C LEU A 17 -8.36 -2.17 20.49
N SER A 18 -7.91 -3.37 20.11
CA SER A 18 -6.51 -3.77 20.19
C SER A 18 -5.72 -2.64 19.57
N ASN A 19 -4.87 -1.99 20.36
CA ASN A 19 -4.06 -0.89 19.87
C ASN A 19 -3.28 -1.42 18.66
N PRO A 20 -3.51 -0.93 17.42
CA PRO A 20 -2.85 -1.47 16.25
C PRO A 20 -1.35 -1.38 16.50
N LYS A 21 -0.66 -2.51 16.41
CA LYS A 21 0.78 -2.56 16.67
C LYS A 21 1.41 -1.69 15.60
N HIS A 22 1.93 -0.52 16.01
CA HIS A 22 2.65 0.35 15.11
C HIS A 22 3.78 -0.45 14.46
N MET A 23 3.84 -0.44 13.13
CA MET A 23 4.85 -1.15 12.37
C MET A 23 6.24 -0.62 12.73
N VAL A 24 7.14 -1.47 13.24
CA VAL A 24 8.50 -1.07 13.62
C VAL A 24 9.50 -1.71 12.64
N PRO A 25 9.87 -1.02 11.55
CA PRO A 25 10.83 -1.54 10.59
C PRO A 25 12.26 -1.53 11.16
N SER A 26 13.00 -2.60 10.88
CA SER A 26 14.45 -2.70 11.03
C SER A 26 15.18 -1.71 10.10
N LEU A 27 16.50 -1.58 10.28
CA LEU A 27 17.30 -0.69 9.43
C LEU A 27 17.22 -1.09 7.94
N LEU A 28 17.27 -2.39 7.65
CA LEU A 28 17.16 -2.92 6.29
C LEU A 28 15.79 -2.60 5.69
N GLU A 29 14.71 -2.80 6.45
CA GLU A 29 13.35 -2.51 6.01
C GLU A 29 13.11 -1.01 5.83
N LYS A 30 13.74 -0.14 6.64
CA LYS A 30 13.72 1.32 6.41
C LYS A 30 14.38 1.68 5.08
N GLY A 31 15.51 1.05 4.77
CA GLY A 31 16.20 1.22 3.49
C GLY A 31 15.36 0.74 2.30
N ALA A 32 14.78 -0.46 2.43
CA ALA A 32 13.90 -1.03 1.42
C ALA A 32 12.65 -0.17 1.20
N ARG A 33 12.03 0.31 2.27
CA ARG A 33 10.90 1.24 2.20
C ARG A 33 11.25 2.50 1.43
N LEU A 34 12.40 3.11 1.70
CA LEU A 34 12.85 4.30 0.98
C LEU A 34 13.05 3.99 -0.51
N PHE A 35 13.64 2.85 -0.84
CA PHE A 35 13.85 2.42 -2.23
C PHE A 35 12.51 2.22 -2.96
N VAL A 36 11.60 1.43 -2.39
CA VAL A 36 10.28 1.13 -2.95
C VAL A 36 9.44 2.40 -3.11
N ALA A 37 9.44 3.29 -2.12
CA ALA A 37 8.74 4.58 -2.23
C ALA A 37 9.30 5.45 -3.37
N ARG A 38 10.62 5.47 -3.56
CA ARG A 38 11.24 6.18 -4.69
C ARG A 38 10.90 5.55 -6.03
N PHE A 39 10.85 4.21 -6.10
CA PHE A 39 10.43 3.49 -7.29
C PHE A 39 9.00 3.86 -7.67
N PHE A 40 8.03 3.72 -6.76
CA PHE A 40 6.63 4.06 -7.05
C PHE A 40 6.43 5.52 -7.42
N ARG A 41 7.13 6.45 -6.75
CA ARG A 41 7.08 7.88 -7.10
C ARG A 41 7.54 8.16 -8.54
N ARG A 42 8.45 7.37 -9.09
CA ARG A 42 8.90 7.50 -10.48
C ARG A 42 8.02 6.72 -11.46
N TYR A 43 7.51 5.58 -11.03
CA TYR A 43 6.77 4.67 -11.89
C TYR A 43 5.31 5.12 -12.12
N ILE A 44 4.64 5.61 -11.08
CA ILE A 44 3.23 6.02 -11.14
C ILE A 44 3.11 7.43 -11.75
N SER A 45 2.83 7.48 -13.04
CA SER A 45 2.57 8.68 -13.85
C SER A 45 1.08 8.87 -14.21
N THR A 46 0.25 7.83 -14.05
CA THR A 46 -1.23 7.88 -14.14
C THR A 46 -1.90 7.05 -13.04
N GLY A 47 -3.05 7.50 -12.55
CA GLY A 47 -3.78 6.89 -11.43
C GLY A 47 -3.18 7.21 -10.06
N CYS A 48 -3.72 6.60 -9.01
CA CYS A 48 -3.33 6.85 -7.61
C CYS A 48 -3.08 5.53 -6.83
N LEU A 49 -1.87 5.35 -6.33
CA LEU A 49 -1.49 4.27 -5.42
C LEU A 49 -1.21 4.85 -4.03
N ILE A 50 -1.91 4.34 -3.01
CA ILE A 50 -1.70 4.74 -1.61
C ILE A 50 -1.22 3.53 -0.81
N LEU A 51 -0.16 3.71 -0.02
CA LEU A 51 0.27 2.75 1.00
C LEU A 51 -0.07 3.32 2.39
N LEU A 52 -0.87 2.58 3.14
CA LEU A 52 -1.23 2.87 4.52
C LEU A 52 -0.52 1.88 5.43
N GLU A 53 0.55 2.30 6.09
CA GLU A 53 1.24 1.46 7.08
C GLU A 53 0.40 1.31 8.35
N GLU A 54 0.44 0.13 8.95
CA GLU A 54 -0.08 -0.08 10.29
C GLU A 54 0.70 0.81 11.28
N GLY A 55 0.03 1.76 11.94
CA GLY A 55 0.68 2.86 12.68
C GLY A 55 0.42 4.25 12.09
N GLY A 56 -0.18 4.33 10.91
CA GLY A 56 -0.78 5.57 10.38
C GLY A 56 0.09 6.35 9.40
N THR A 57 1.29 5.89 9.07
CA THR A 57 2.09 6.49 8.00
C THR A 57 1.40 6.28 6.65
N ILE A 58 1.27 7.36 5.86
CA ILE A 58 0.63 7.32 4.55
C ILE A 58 1.63 7.75 3.47
N PHE A 59 1.76 6.93 2.43
CA PHE A 59 2.45 7.29 1.20
C PHE A 59 1.43 7.37 0.07
N THR A 60 1.41 8.50 -0.64
CA THR A 60 0.56 8.68 -1.83
C THR A 60 1.45 8.88 -3.06
N PHE A 61 1.21 8.07 -4.09
CA PHE A 61 1.85 8.14 -5.38
C PHE A 61 0.76 8.41 -6.42
N GLU A 62 0.68 9.64 -6.90
CA GLU A 62 -0.37 10.08 -7.81
C GLU A 62 0.26 10.62 -9.09
N GLY A 63 -0.22 10.10 -10.21
CA GLY A 63 0.22 10.48 -11.53
C GLY A 63 -0.53 11.70 -12.06
N THR A 64 0.20 12.63 -12.67
CA THR A 64 -0.38 13.88 -13.23
C THR A 64 -0.55 13.86 -14.75
N LEU A 65 -0.06 12.81 -15.43
CA LEU A 65 0.09 12.82 -16.88
C LEU A 65 -1.24 12.60 -17.63
N ARG A 66 -2.19 11.89 -17.01
CA ARG A 66 -3.54 11.65 -17.52
C ARG A 66 -4.52 11.55 -16.36
N ASN A 67 -5.65 12.24 -16.47
CA ASN A 67 -6.75 12.07 -15.52
C ASN A 67 -7.23 10.63 -15.60
N SER A 68 -7.04 9.88 -14.51
CA SER A 68 -7.48 8.50 -14.37
C SER A 68 -8.25 8.40 -13.05
N PRO A 69 -9.48 7.86 -13.05
CA PRO A 69 -10.21 7.63 -11.81
C PRO A 69 -9.63 6.44 -11.01
N LEU A 70 -8.69 5.69 -11.60
CA LEU A 70 -8.11 4.50 -10.97
C LEU A 70 -7.35 4.86 -9.70
N LYS A 71 -7.79 4.27 -8.59
CA LYS A 71 -7.19 4.43 -7.28
C LYS A 71 -7.16 3.09 -6.57
N THR A 72 -6.04 2.79 -5.91
CA THR A 72 -5.95 1.64 -5.01
C THR A 72 -5.23 2.03 -3.72
N VAL A 73 -5.66 1.43 -2.61
CA VAL A 73 -5.11 1.66 -1.28
C VAL A 73 -4.70 0.32 -0.68
N LEU A 74 -3.40 0.14 -0.49
CA LEU A 74 -2.82 -1.02 0.17
C LEU A 74 -2.64 -0.69 1.65
N ARG A 75 -3.17 -1.52 2.55
CA ARG A 75 -2.85 -1.51 3.97
C ARG A 75 -1.68 -2.46 4.21
N ILE A 76 -0.55 -1.93 4.65
CA ILE A 76 0.69 -2.68 4.92
C ILE A 76 0.69 -3.09 6.39
N HIS A 77 0.74 -4.40 6.63
CA HIS A 77 0.69 -5.00 7.97
C HIS A 77 2.08 -5.41 8.48
N ASN A 78 3.00 -5.72 7.56
CA ASN A 78 4.34 -6.22 7.89
C ASN A 78 5.43 -5.42 7.13
N PRO A 79 6.47 -4.88 7.81
CA PRO A 79 7.52 -4.11 7.13
C PRO A 79 8.35 -4.95 6.15
N GLN A 80 8.33 -6.29 6.27
CA GLN A 80 8.97 -7.20 5.31
C GLN A 80 8.42 -7.04 3.89
N PHE A 81 7.19 -6.55 3.72
CA PHE A 81 6.62 -6.17 2.43
C PHE A 81 7.63 -5.38 1.58
N TYR A 82 8.27 -4.36 2.17
CA TYR A 82 9.20 -3.51 1.42
C TYR A 82 10.47 -4.25 1.01
N TRP A 83 10.98 -5.12 1.88
CA TRP A 83 12.16 -5.92 1.57
C TRP A 83 11.87 -6.88 0.41
N LYS A 84 10.77 -7.65 0.50
CA LYS A 84 10.35 -8.60 -0.55
C LYS A 84 10.12 -7.89 -1.89
N VAL A 85 9.38 -6.78 -1.90
CA VAL A 85 9.16 -6.01 -3.14
C VAL A 85 10.47 -5.48 -3.73
N MET A 86 11.41 -5.05 -2.87
CA MET A 86 12.72 -4.57 -3.33
C MET A 86 13.57 -5.70 -3.94
N THR A 87 13.62 -6.88 -3.32
CA THR A 87 14.55 -7.96 -3.71
C THR A 87 13.98 -8.92 -4.74
N GLU A 88 12.66 -9.10 -4.75
CA GLU A 88 11.97 -10.13 -5.55
C GLU A 88 10.93 -9.52 -6.52
N ALA A 89 10.82 -8.19 -6.56
CA ALA A 89 9.96 -7.45 -7.49
C ALA A 89 8.51 -7.99 -7.52
N ASP A 90 8.02 -8.40 -8.68
CA ASP A 90 6.65 -8.88 -8.89
C ASP A 90 6.35 -10.14 -8.07
N LEU A 91 7.34 -11.04 -7.89
CA LEU A 91 7.20 -12.21 -7.03
C LEU A 91 7.11 -11.79 -5.56
N GLY A 92 7.93 -10.84 -5.14
CA GLY A 92 7.89 -10.30 -3.78
C GLY A 92 6.56 -9.62 -3.45
N LEU A 93 5.97 -8.92 -4.42
CA LEU A 93 4.63 -8.34 -4.30
C LEU A 93 3.55 -9.44 -4.17
N ALA A 94 3.61 -10.48 -5.00
CA ALA A 94 2.66 -11.59 -4.95
C ALA A 94 2.77 -12.39 -3.65
N ASP A 95 4.00 -12.74 -3.23
CA ASP A 95 4.29 -13.43 -1.98
C ASP A 95 3.76 -12.63 -0.79
N SER A 96 4.02 -11.32 -0.77
CA SER A 96 3.53 -10.43 0.29
C SER A 96 2.00 -10.39 0.36
N TYR A 97 1.31 -10.48 -0.78
CA TYR A 97 -0.16 -10.53 -0.81
C TYR A 97 -0.70 -11.86 -0.27
N ILE A 98 -0.15 -12.98 -0.76
CA ILE A 98 -0.57 -14.34 -0.40
C ILE A 98 -0.34 -14.59 1.10
N ASN A 99 0.79 -14.13 1.63
CA ASN A 99 1.14 -14.30 3.04
C ASN A 99 0.50 -13.26 3.98
N GLY A 100 -0.23 -12.28 3.44
CA GLY A 100 -0.93 -11.27 4.23
C GLY A 100 -0.03 -10.17 4.81
N ASP A 101 1.15 -9.94 4.24
CA ASP A 101 2.01 -8.79 4.61
C ASP A 101 1.37 -7.45 4.23
N PHE A 102 0.45 -7.46 3.27
CA PHE A 102 -0.46 -6.36 2.99
C PHE A 102 -1.84 -6.86 2.55
N SER A 103 -2.81 -5.95 2.54
CA SER A 103 -4.16 -6.17 2.01
C SER A 103 -4.67 -4.93 1.30
N PHE A 104 -5.82 -5.03 0.64
CA PHE A 104 -6.49 -3.86 0.06
C PHE A 104 -7.56 -3.33 1.01
N VAL A 105 -7.68 -1.99 1.09
CA VAL A 105 -8.79 -1.35 1.81
C VAL A 105 -10.11 -1.65 1.11
N ASP A 106 -10.10 -1.56 -0.23
CA ASP A 106 -11.19 -2.04 -1.08
C ASP A 106 -10.97 -3.52 -1.40
N LYS A 107 -11.82 -4.39 -0.85
CA LYS A 107 -11.68 -5.84 -1.00
C LYS A 107 -12.18 -6.37 -2.34
N ASP A 108 -13.03 -5.60 -3.02
CA ASP A 108 -13.70 -6.03 -4.24
C ASP A 108 -12.90 -5.59 -5.48
N GLU A 109 -12.45 -4.34 -5.49
CA GLU A 109 -11.77 -3.75 -6.65
C GLU A 109 -10.29 -3.44 -6.43
N GLY A 110 -9.79 -3.46 -5.18
CA GLY A 110 -8.44 -2.97 -4.86
C GLY A 110 -7.32 -3.64 -5.65
N LEU A 111 -7.37 -4.97 -5.80
CA LEU A 111 -6.39 -5.74 -6.57
C LEU A 111 -6.52 -5.48 -8.07
N LEU A 112 -7.74 -5.43 -8.59
CA LEU A 112 -8.00 -5.11 -10.00
C LEU A 112 -7.46 -3.71 -10.33
N ASN A 113 -7.76 -2.72 -9.49
CA ASN A 113 -7.30 -1.35 -9.66
C ASN A 113 -5.77 -1.24 -9.61
N LEU A 114 -5.09 -2.05 -8.78
CA LEU A 114 -3.63 -2.13 -8.79
C LEU A 114 -3.10 -2.59 -10.15
N PHE A 115 -3.64 -3.69 -10.71
CA PHE A 115 -3.21 -4.18 -12.03
C PHE A 115 -3.50 -3.17 -13.14
N LEU A 116 -4.69 -2.55 -13.14
CA LEU A 116 -5.05 -1.53 -14.13
C LEU A 116 -4.11 -0.32 -14.06
N ILE A 117 -3.74 0.14 -12.87
CA ILE A 117 -2.75 1.21 -12.68
C ILE A 117 -1.39 0.78 -13.24
N VAL A 118 -0.90 -0.42 -12.92
CA VAL A 118 0.40 -0.92 -13.42
C VAL A 118 0.41 -1.00 -14.95
N ILE A 119 -0.63 -1.56 -15.56
CA ILE A 119 -0.78 -1.66 -17.02
C ILE A 119 -0.79 -0.27 -17.67
N ALA A 120 -1.61 0.65 -17.15
CA ALA A 120 -1.72 2.00 -17.70
C ALA A 120 -0.38 2.76 -17.65
N ASN A 121 0.41 2.58 -16.58
CA ASN A 121 1.74 3.20 -16.46
C ASN A 121 2.77 2.55 -17.39
N LYS A 122 2.71 1.23 -17.59
CA LYS A 122 3.55 0.53 -18.57
C LYS A 122 3.28 1.03 -19.99
N ASP A 123 2.03 1.19 -20.37
CA ASP A 123 1.64 1.64 -21.70
C ASP A 123 2.08 3.08 -21.98
N LEU A 124 1.98 3.97 -20.99
CA LEU A 124 2.50 5.35 -21.08
C LEU A 124 4.02 5.40 -21.25
N ASN A 125 4.75 4.59 -20.50
CA ASN A 125 6.21 4.49 -20.64
C ASN A 125 6.61 3.97 -22.03
N SER A 126 5.86 3.01 -22.58
CA SER A 126 6.09 2.51 -23.95
C SER A 126 5.75 3.55 -25.04
N SER A 127 4.77 4.41 -24.79
CA SER A 127 4.36 5.47 -25.73
C SER A 127 5.38 6.60 -25.78
N THR A 128 5.89 7.00 -24.61
CA THR A 128 6.91 8.07 -24.51
C THR A 128 8.26 7.63 -25.10
N SER A 129 8.65 6.36 -24.98
CA SER A 129 9.88 5.86 -25.60
C SER A 129 9.79 5.85 -27.13
N LYS A 130 8.63 5.49 -27.70
CA LYS A 130 8.38 5.55 -29.16
C LYS A 130 8.42 6.98 -29.70
N LEU A 131 7.93 7.96 -28.93
CA LEU A 131 7.96 9.36 -29.34
C LEU A 131 9.39 9.93 -29.37
N LYS A 132 10.26 9.50 -28.45
CA LYS A 132 11.67 9.95 -28.38
C LYS A 132 12.58 9.37 -29.47
N GLN A 133 12.11 8.38 -30.23
CA GLN A 133 12.86 7.73 -31.32
C GLN A 133 12.49 8.24 -32.72
N LYS A 134 11.58 9.22 -32.82
CA LYS A 134 11.27 9.95 -34.05
C LYS A 134 11.93 11.33 -34.03
#